data_AF-A0A1L3MX78-F1
#
_entry.id   AF-A0A1L3MX78-F1
#
_cell.length_a   1.000
_cell.length_b   1.000
_cell.length_c   1.000
_cell.angle_alpha   90.00
_cell.angle_beta   90.00
_cell.angle_gamma   90.00
#
_symmetry.space_group_name_H-M   'P 1'
#
loop_
_entity.id
_entity.type
_entity.pdbx_description
1 polymer ?
#
loop_
_entity_poly.entity_id
_entity_poly.type
_entity_poly.pdbx_seq_one_letter_code
_entity_poly.pdbx_strand_id
1 'polypeptide(L)'
;MTFYRTYGGGAKANGSFVTTRPAGNRINAKIDTALVPDWKNTREFEAIIEVPKGQILNIGRVEKQYTKTGALLEGDADQILLPQGWQSEWIKDIRKVPSK
;
A
#
# COMPACT_ATOMS: atom_id res chain seq x y z
N MET A 1 -14.36 -6.99 -2.83
CA MET A 1 -13.96 -5.80 -2.06
C MET A 1 -12.80 -5.16 -2.80
N THR A 2 -12.75 -3.84 -2.88
CA THR A 2 -11.67 -3.14 -3.60
C THR A 2 -10.63 -2.63 -2.62
N PHE A 3 -9.37 -2.91 -2.90
CA PHE A 3 -8.23 -2.41 -2.14
C PHE A 3 -7.21 -1.76 -3.06
N TYR A 4 -6.31 -0.99 -2.45
CA TYR A 4 -5.34 -0.15 -3.12
C TYR A 4 -3.95 -0.47 -2.60
N ARG A 5 -3.00 -0.56 -3.54
CA ARG A 5 -1.59 -0.79 -3.22
C ARG A 5 -0.73 0.23 -3.93
N THR A 6 -0.13 1.14 -3.17
CA THR A 6 0.93 1.99 -3.70
C THR A 6 2.26 1.26 -3.77
N TYR A 7 2.91 1.28 -4.92
CA TYR A 7 4.18 0.62 -5.17
C TYR A 7 5.06 1.40 -6.15
N GLY A 8 6.29 0.93 -6.34
CA GLY A 8 7.28 1.50 -7.25
C GLY A 8 8.70 1.27 -6.74
N GLY A 9 9.70 1.57 -7.58
CA GLY A 9 11.08 1.19 -7.31
C GLY A 9 11.22 -0.33 -7.29
N GLY A 10 11.64 -0.90 -6.16
CA GLY A 10 11.75 -2.36 -5.99
C GLY A 10 10.43 -3.06 -5.71
N ALA A 11 9.42 -2.34 -5.19
CA ALA A 11 8.13 -2.91 -4.84
C ALA A 11 7.28 -3.19 -6.08
N LYS A 12 6.56 -4.32 -6.08
CA LYS A 12 5.71 -4.77 -7.19
C LYS A 12 4.21 -4.68 -6.84
N ALA A 13 3.38 -4.69 -7.88
CA ALA A 13 1.92 -4.62 -7.77
C ALA A 13 1.30 -5.82 -7.03
N ASN A 14 1.97 -6.98 -7.05
CA ASN A 14 1.49 -8.22 -6.44
C ASN A 14 1.93 -8.45 -4.98
N GLY A 15 2.46 -7.43 -4.29
CA GLY A 15 2.75 -7.55 -2.86
C GLY A 15 1.50 -7.49 -1.99
N SER A 16 1.54 -8.05 -0.79
CA SER A 16 0.32 -8.39 -0.05
C SER A 16 -0.25 -7.31 0.88
N PHE A 17 0.49 -6.23 1.14
CA PHE A 17 -0.02 -5.13 1.98
C PHE A 17 -0.79 -4.12 1.13
N VAL A 18 -2.04 -3.87 1.50
CA VAL A 18 -2.99 -2.98 0.82
C VAL A 18 -3.81 -2.16 1.83
N THR A 19 -4.53 -1.14 1.35
CA THR A 19 -5.46 -0.31 2.15
C THR A 19 -6.81 -0.20 1.44
N THR A 20 -7.87 0.16 2.17
CA THR A 20 -9.21 0.46 1.64
C THR A 20 -9.29 1.84 0.98
N ARG A 21 -8.29 2.71 1.17
CA ARG A 21 -8.33 4.09 0.65
C ARG A 21 -7.35 4.29 -0.51
N PRO A 22 -7.81 4.87 -1.64
CA PRO A 22 -6.90 5.23 -2.71
C PRO A 22 -5.93 6.33 -2.27
N ALA A 23 -4.70 6.28 -2.76
CA ALA A 23 -3.72 7.33 -2.57
C ALA A 23 -4.15 8.61 -3.30
N GLY A 24 -4.21 9.72 -2.57
CA GLY A 24 -4.38 11.06 -3.16
C GLY A 24 -3.13 11.52 -3.90
N ASN A 25 -1.97 11.40 -3.24
CA ASN A 25 -0.66 11.68 -3.81
C ASN A 25 0.41 10.82 -3.13
N ARG A 26 1.65 10.90 -3.64
CA ARG A 26 2.78 10.13 -3.10
C ARG A 26 3.07 10.50 -1.64
N ILE A 27 2.95 11.77 -1.26
CA ILE A 27 3.29 12.26 0.10
C ILE A 27 2.37 11.62 1.13
N ASN A 28 1.05 11.73 0.93
CA ASN A 28 0.03 11.15 1.80
C ASN A 28 0.22 9.64 1.90
N ALA A 29 0.41 8.95 0.77
CA ALA A 29 0.66 7.50 0.77
C ALA A 29 1.84 7.11 1.67
N LYS A 30 2.91 7.91 1.73
CA LYS A 30 4.04 7.64 2.64
C LYS A 30 3.71 7.86 4.10
N ILE A 31 2.98 8.93 4.42
CA ILE A 31 2.65 9.29 5.81
C ILE A 31 1.65 8.28 6.35
N ASP A 32 0.54 8.09 5.63
CA ASP A 32 -0.59 7.25 6.02
C ASP A 32 -0.19 5.77 6.15
N THR A 33 0.70 5.29 5.27
CA THR A 33 1.16 3.89 5.29
C THR A 33 2.58 3.72 5.84
N ALA A 34 3.10 4.75 6.51
CA ALA A 34 4.40 4.76 7.18
C ALA A 34 5.56 4.16 6.36
N LEU A 35 5.59 4.43 5.05
CA LEU A 35 6.59 3.88 4.13
C LEU A 35 7.93 4.58 4.33
N VAL A 36 8.80 3.97 5.13
CA VAL A 36 10.15 4.50 5.35
C VAL A 36 10.95 4.48 4.04
N PRO A 37 11.73 5.55 3.74
CA PRO A 37 12.46 5.66 2.48
C PRO A 37 13.43 4.51 2.17
N ASP A 38 13.96 3.87 3.22
CA ASP A 38 14.91 2.75 3.10
C ASP A 38 14.33 1.52 2.40
N TRP A 39 13.01 1.36 2.39
CA TRP A 39 12.33 0.29 1.66
C TRP A 39 12.29 0.55 0.15
N LYS A 40 12.77 1.71 -0.31
CA LYS A 40 12.88 2.10 -1.73
C LYS A 40 11.57 2.01 -2.51
N ASN A 41 10.43 2.16 -1.81
CA ASN A 41 9.13 2.27 -2.45
C ASN A 41 8.91 3.72 -2.93
N THR A 42 8.89 3.92 -4.25
CA THR A 42 8.69 5.25 -4.84
C THR A 42 7.24 5.71 -4.82
N ARG A 43 6.29 4.80 -4.53
CA ARG A 43 4.83 5.00 -4.64
C ARG A 43 4.40 5.59 -5.97
N GLU A 44 5.14 5.33 -7.05
CA GLU A 44 4.85 5.90 -8.37
C GLU A 44 3.53 5.39 -8.95
N PHE A 45 3.16 4.16 -8.61
CA PHE A 45 1.99 3.49 -9.12
C PHE A 45 1.07 3.06 -7.98
N GLU A 46 -0.20 2.90 -8.30
CA GLU A 46 -1.19 2.29 -7.45
C GLU A 46 -1.95 1.21 -8.21
N ALA A 47 -1.98 0.00 -7.67
CA ALA A 47 -2.80 -1.08 -8.17
C ALA A 47 -4.18 -1.04 -7.49
N ILE A 48 -5.23 -1.19 -8.29
CA ILE A 48 -6.61 -1.38 -7.83
C ILE A 48 -6.89 -2.88 -7.86
N ILE A 49 -7.16 -3.45 -6.69
CA ILE A 49 -7.25 -4.90 -6.48
C ILE A 49 -8.66 -5.25 -6.04
N GLU A 50 -9.34 -6.12 -6.81
CA GLU A 50 -10.63 -6.68 -6.45
C GLU A 50 -10.47 -8.08 -5.86
N VAL A 51 -10.62 -8.16 -4.55
CA VAL A 51 -10.55 -9.44 -3.83
C VAL A 51 -11.88 -10.19 -3.96
N PRO A 52 -11.86 -11.46 -4.43
CA PRO A 52 -13.03 -12.32 -4.51
C PRO A 52 -13.71 -12.53 -3.14
N LYS A 53 -14.99 -12.90 -3.17
CA LYS A 53 -15.70 -13.28 -1.94
C LYS A 53 -15.11 -14.57 -1.36
N GLY A 54 -15.20 -14.73 -0.04
CA GLY A 54 -14.74 -15.93 0.68
C GLY A 54 -13.26 -15.93 1.07
N GLN A 55 -12.51 -14.85 0.80
CA GLN A 55 -11.12 -14.72 1.27
C GLN A 55 -11.06 -14.32 2.74
N ILE A 56 -10.11 -14.90 3.47
CA ILE A 56 -9.78 -14.50 4.84
C ILE A 56 -8.72 -13.41 4.75
N LEU A 57 -9.00 -12.26 5.35
CA LEU A 57 -8.13 -11.08 5.33
C LEU A 57 -7.76 -10.71 6.75
N ASN A 58 -6.48 -10.37 6.97
CA ASN A 58 -6.06 -9.78 8.24
C ASN A 58 -6.15 -8.27 8.11
N ILE A 59 -6.89 -7.63 9.02
CA ILE A 59 -7.12 -6.18 9.03
C ILE A 59 -6.48 -5.61 10.29
N GLY A 60 -5.69 -4.57 10.12
CA GLY A 60 -5.03 -3.86 11.21
C GLY A 60 -4.88 -2.37 10.91
N ARG A 61 -4.07 -1.71 11.73
CA ARG A 61 -3.66 -0.33 11.56
C ARG A 61 -2.17 -0.28 11.31
N VAL A 62 -1.75 0.60 10.41
CA VAL A 62 -0.33 0.85 10.18
C VAL A 62 0.24 1.50 11.43
N GLU A 63 1.20 0.84 12.07
CA GLU A 63 1.89 1.39 13.23
C GLU A 63 2.93 2.43 12.80
N LYS A 64 3.18 3.40 13.68
CA LYS A 64 4.15 4.48 13.43
C LYS A 64 5.54 3.93 13.12
N GLN A 65 6.26 4.61 12.24
CA GLN A 65 7.64 4.27 11.87
C GLN A 65 8.56 5.47 12.02
N TYR A 66 9.83 5.19 12.29
CA TYR A 66 10.88 6.21 12.32
C TYR A 66 11.84 5.99 11.15
N THR A 67 12.15 7.06 10.42
CA THR A 67 13.23 7.01 9.42
C THR A 67 14.58 6.86 10.13
N LYS A 68 15.64 6.47 9.40
CA LYS A 68 17.01 6.47 9.93
C LYS A 68 17.47 7.83 10.49
N THR A 69 16.90 8.93 9.99
CA THR A 69 17.19 10.29 10.46
C THR A 69 16.33 10.70 11.66
N GLY A 70 15.48 9.80 12.18
CA GLY A 70 14.59 10.04 13.32
C GLY A 70 13.26 10.72 12.98
N ALA A 71 12.95 10.95 11.70
CA ALA A 71 11.67 11.56 11.33
C ALA A 71 10.52 10.57 11.55
N LEU A 72 9.44 11.03 12.17
CA LEU A 72 8.24 10.24 12.45
C LEU A 72 7.33 10.16 11.21
N LEU A 73 6.86 8.96 10.91
CA LEU A 73 5.73 8.70 10.04
C LEU A 73 4.62 8.11 10.91
N GLU A 74 3.55 8.86 11.12
CA GLU A 74 2.47 8.48 12.05
C GLU A 74 1.75 7.19 11.63
N GLY A 75 1.68 6.91 10.33
CA GLY A 75 0.90 5.78 9.85
C GLY A 75 -0.59 6.02 10.09
N ASP A 76 -1.23 5.09 10.80
CA ASP A 76 -2.65 5.13 11.14
C ASP A 76 -3.59 5.10 9.93
N ALA A 77 -3.15 4.61 8.77
CA ALA A 77 -4.07 4.04 7.80
C ALA A 77 -4.50 2.64 8.23
N ASP A 78 -5.59 2.15 7.65
CA ASP A 78 -5.88 0.72 7.67
C ASP A 78 -4.84 -0.05 6.86
N GLN A 79 -4.50 -1.24 7.35
CA GLN A 79 -3.59 -2.16 6.70
C GLN A 79 -4.29 -3.50 6.54
N ILE A 80 -4.41 -3.98 5.31
CA ILE A 80 -4.93 -5.30 5.00
C ILE A 80 -3.79 -6.15 4.45
N LEU A 81 -3.62 -7.34 5.03
CA LEU A 81 -2.73 -8.37 4.50
C LEU A 81 -3.54 -9.36 3.66
N LEU A 82 -3.28 -9.37 2.35
CA LEU A 82 -3.83 -10.34 1.42
C LEU A 82 -3.26 -11.75 1.67
N PRO A 83 -4.00 -12.81 1.28
CA PRO A 83 -3.52 -14.19 1.39
C PRO A 83 -2.16 -14.37 0.71
N GLN A 84 -1.34 -15.27 1.27
CA GLN A 84 -0.08 -15.64 0.64
C GLN A 84 -0.33 -16.21 -0.75
N GLY A 85 0.38 -15.70 -1.77
CA GLY A 85 0.24 -16.17 -3.14
C GLY A 85 -1.07 -15.76 -3.82
N TRP A 86 -1.72 -14.68 -3.39
CA TRP A 86 -2.90 -14.14 -4.05
C TRP A 86 -2.66 -13.88 -5.55
N GLN A 87 -3.72 -14.09 -6.35
CA GLN A 87 -3.64 -14.13 -7.80
C GLN A 87 -3.55 -12.72 -8.39
N SER A 88 -2.58 -12.46 -9.27
CA SER A 88 -2.37 -11.11 -9.84
C SER A 88 -3.53 -10.67 -10.74
N GLU A 89 -4.38 -11.60 -11.18
CA GLU A 89 -5.64 -11.40 -11.89
C GLU A 89 -6.68 -10.61 -11.07
N TRP A 90 -6.45 -10.47 -9.76
CA TRP A 90 -7.25 -9.59 -8.90
C TRP A 90 -6.93 -8.11 -9.14
N ILE A 91 -5.76 -7.78 -9.72
CA ILE A 91 -5.43 -6.42 -10.14
C ILE A 91 -6.29 -6.09 -11.37
N LYS A 92 -7.16 -5.09 -11.23
CA LYS A 92 -8.06 -4.64 -12.31
C LYS A 92 -7.53 -3.44 -13.06
N ASP A 93 -6.74 -2.61 -12.38
CA ASP A 93 -6.16 -1.43 -12.98
C ASP A 93 -4.87 -1.02 -12.26
N ILE A 94 -4.03 -0.26 -12.97
CA ILE A 94 -2.82 0.35 -12.45
C ILE A 94 -2.80 1.81 -12.92
N ARG A 95 -2.74 2.72 -11.95
CA ARG A 95 -2.65 4.17 -12.23
C ARG A 95 -1.37 4.77 -11.68
N LYS A 96 -0.93 5.87 -12.28
CA LYS A 96 0.14 6.70 -11.70
C LYS A 96 -0.39 7.52 -10.53
N VAL A 97 0.40 7.58 -9.46
CA VAL A 97 0.08 8.41 -8.29
C VAL A 97 0.67 9.80 -8.48
N PRO A 98 -0.12 10.88 -8.34
CA PRO A 98 0.36 12.26 -8.39
C PRO A 98 1.49 12.50 -7.39
N SER A 99 2.47 13.33 -7.77
CA SER A 99 3.60 13.66 -6.88
C SER A 99 3.18 14.54 -5.70
N LYS A 100 2.21 15.43 -5.91
CA LYS A 100 1.63 16.38 -4.96
C LYS A 100 0.13 16.43 -5.15
#